data_AF-A0A2V9JVE9-F1
#
_entry.id   AF-A0A2V9JVE9-F1
#
_cell.length_a   1.000
_cell.length_b   1.000
_cell.length_c   1.000
_cell.angle_alpha   90.00
_cell.angle_beta   90.00
_cell.angle_gamma   90.00
#
_symmetry.space_group_name_H-M   'P 1'
#
loop_
_entity.id
_entity.type
_entity.pdbx_description
1 polymer ?
#
loop_
_entity_poly.entity_id
_entity_poly.type
_entity_poly.pdbx_seq_one_letter_code
_entity_poly.pdbx_strand_id
1 'polypeptide(L)'
;MAAGPQNRSRGGKLLLTLLLLLVVNSAYLAAFGDPNIFYVANAFLHPFLGIAAAVLFLVYLIRDRGVFVRNLAVLPILALGLCAVFGIYLAVVGMTRLHSVALYAHVGLAVAGLALLLGYLRRLSRSPELLDPFRKAWRWSLGVMLASAAFYVVVSIYYRVAPNSRYIVRNPSTPPLTMEGEGGGANSFMFPSSAQTPDGRPIRSEFFMNSESCQKCHEDIYKQWFSSMHHFASFNNQWYRKSIEYMQDTIGVKSSLWCAGCHDHALSLSDMMQRHPIREIEFTRQGQNGLGCMSCHAIVHVKSTMGQGDWVIEYPSLAEFAASKNPVLRLMHDYVVKLNPKPHRNAFLKPFHKESDQVAGFCSTCHKVHLDVPVNNYRWIRGFNDYDNWQASGVSGQGARSFYYPPKSQQCADCHMPMVPSKDFGNINGFVHSHRFAAANTAVPTSYGDETQVREVEKFLKGALSVDIFALAEEPQGEGGQVSGPGGEAPQLASTFAVGEESARGLAGAANVVLQPAKLVAPLGRVPAEFRRSDTVRVEVVVRTRK
;
A
#
# COMPACT_ATOMS: atom_id res chain seq x y z
N MET A 1 22.55 -54.09 18.07
CA MET A 1 23.81 -54.01 17.29
C MET A 1 24.45 -52.64 17.51
N ALA A 2 25.54 -52.59 18.29
CA ALA A 2 26.24 -51.35 18.60
C ALA A 2 27.06 -50.89 17.38
N ALA A 3 26.78 -49.69 16.87
CA ALA A 3 27.59 -49.10 15.80
C ALA A 3 29.01 -48.80 16.33
N GLY A 4 30.04 -49.23 15.62
CA GLY A 4 31.44 -49.03 16.00
C GLY A 4 31.83 -47.54 16.15
N PRO A 5 32.93 -47.24 16.87
CA PRO A 5 33.34 -45.87 17.24
C PRO A 5 33.54 -44.92 16.05
N GLN A 6 33.96 -45.42 14.88
CA GLN A 6 34.06 -44.61 13.66
C GLN A 6 32.70 -44.09 13.15
N ASN A 7 31.64 -44.91 13.22
CA ASN A 7 30.29 -44.52 12.79
C ASN A 7 29.66 -43.49 13.72
N ARG A 8 29.99 -43.51 15.03
CA ARG A 8 29.58 -42.47 15.98
C ARG A 8 30.17 -41.10 15.66
N SER A 9 31.45 -41.05 15.24
CA SER A 9 32.11 -39.78 14.87
C SER A 9 31.56 -39.16 13.58
N ARG A 10 31.13 -39.97 12.60
CA ARG A 10 30.56 -39.50 11.33
C ARG A 10 29.16 -38.90 11.54
N GLY A 11 28.31 -39.57 12.33
CA GLY A 11 26.96 -39.09 12.65
C GLY A 11 26.96 -37.75 13.38
N GLY A 12 27.83 -37.58 14.38
CA GLY A 12 27.95 -36.31 15.12
C GLY A 12 28.46 -35.15 14.24
N LYS A 13 29.39 -35.41 13.31
CA LYS A 13 29.84 -34.39 12.34
C LYS A 13 28.72 -33.97 11.40
N LEU A 14 27.96 -34.92 10.85
CA LEU A 14 26.83 -34.64 9.96
C LEU A 14 25.77 -33.80 10.67
N LEU A 15 25.40 -34.18 11.90
CA LEU A 15 24.45 -33.43 12.71
C LEU A 15 24.93 -31.99 12.98
N LEU A 16 26.21 -31.82 13.36
CA LEU A 16 26.79 -30.49 13.56
C LEU A 16 26.73 -29.66 12.28
N THR A 17 27.15 -30.22 11.14
CA THR A 17 27.08 -29.52 9.85
C THR A 17 25.65 -29.09 9.52
N LEU A 18 24.65 -29.94 9.70
CA LEU A 18 23.25 -29.60 9.47
C LEU A 18 22.75 -28.50 10.40
N LEU A 19 23.10 -28.54 11.69
CA LEU A 19 22.75 -27.48 12.64
C LEU A 19 23.40 -26.14 12.26
N LEU A 20 24.66 -26.14 11.84
CA LEU A 20 25.33 -24.91 11.38
C LEU A 20 24.68 -24.36 10.11
N LEU A 21 24.36 -25.23 9.14
CA LEU A 21 23.63 -24.83 7.92
C LEU A 21 22.25 -24.26 8.25
N LEU A 22 21.53 -24.88 9.19
CA LEU A 22 20.24 -24.39 9.67
C LEU A 22 20.35 -23.00 10.30
N VAL A 23 21.39 -22.74 11.10
CA VAL A 23 21.65 -21.40 11.69
C VAL A 23 21.91 -20.35 10.60
N VAL A 24 22.76 -20.66 9.62
CA VAL A 24 23.07 -19.75 8.50
C VAL A 24 21.80 -19.47 7.68
N ASN A 25 21.04 -20.50 7.33
CA ASN A 25 19.78 -20.36 6.61
C ASN A 25 18.73 -19.56 7.41
N SER A 26 18.65 -19.76 8.73
CA SER A 26 17.77 -18.97 9.62
C SER A 26 18.12 -17.49 9.59
N ALA A 27 19.42 -17.15 9.67
CA ALA A 27 19.87 -15.76 9.60
C ALA A 27 19.58 -15.12 8.23
N TYR A 28 19.77 -15.88 7.14
CA TYR A 28 19.39 -15.44 5.80
C TYR A 28 17.89 -15.13 5.69
N LEU A 29 17.02 -16.05 6.14
CA LEU A 29 15.57 -15.87 6.09
C LEU A 29 15.06 -14.75 7.01
N ALA A 30 15.70 -14.58 8.16
CA ALA A 30 15.39 -13.48 9.09
C ALA A 30 15.76 -12.12 8.47
N ALA A 31 16.93 -12.03 7.83
CA ALA A 31 17.45 -10.80 7.25
C ALA A 31 16.65 -10.37 6.01
N PHE A 32 16.47 -11.26 5.04
CA PHE A 32 15.83 -10.93 3.76
C PHE A 32 14.34 -11.27 3.72
N GLY A 33 13.66 -10.82 2.67
CA GLY A 33 12.26 -11.14 2.40
C GLY A 33 11.93 -10.89 0.95
N ASP A 34 12.83 -11.27 0.05
CA ASP A 34 12.75 -10.91 -1.35
C ASP A 34 11.78 -11.84 -2.09
N PRO A 35 10.91 -11.31 -2.97
CA PRO A 35 9.96 -12.10 -3.75
C PRO A 35 10.65 -12.73 -4.97
N ASN A 36 11.64 -13.59 -4.74
CA ASN A 36 12.34 -14.33 -5.78
C ASN A 36 12.43 -15.84 -5.47
N ILE A 37 12.70 -16.63 -6.50
CA ILE A 37 12.75 -18.10 -6.42
C ILE A 37 13.83 -18.56 -5.43
N PHE A 38 14.98 -17.89 -5.38
CA PHE A 38 16.09 -18.27 -4.48
C PHE A 38 15.70 -18.14 -3.00
N TYR A 39 15.02 -17.06 -2.62
CA TYR A 39 14.51 -16.88 -1.27
C TYR A 39 13.42 -17.91 -0.95
N VAL A 40 12.48 -18.14 -1.87
CA VAL A 40 11.42 -19.15 -1.70
C VAL A 40 12.01 -20.55 -1.52
N ALA A 41 13.03 -20.92 -2.30
CA ALA A 41 13.72 -22.20 -2.15
C ALA A 41 14.39 -22.33 -0.77
N ASN A 42 15.02 -21.26 -0.27
CA ASN A 42 15.58 -21.23 1.08
C ASN A 42 14.51 -21.35 2.17
N ALA A 43 13.32 -20.79 1.96
CA ALA A 43 12.20 -20.89 2.89
C ALA A 43 11.66 -22.33 2.98
N PHE A 44 11.69 -23.09 1.89
CA PHE A 44 11.41 -24.54 1.89
C PHE A 44 12.54 -25.38 2.48
N LEU A 45 13.79 -24.97 2.22
CA LEU A 45 14.96 -25.67 2.74
C LEU A 45 14.99 -25.64 4.27
N HIS A 46 14.53 -24.56 4.89
CA HIS A 46 14.51 -24.39 6.34
C HIS A 46 13.77 -25.51 7.11
N PRO A 47 12.47 -25.77 6.89
CA PRO A 47 11.78 -26.87 7.56
C PRO A 47 12.37 -28.23 7.22
N PHE A 48 12.87 -28.44 5.99
CA PHE A 48 13.56 -29.69 5.63
C PHE A 48 14.83 -29.90 6.45
N LEU A 49 15.70 -28.89 6.55
CA LEU A 49 16.90 -28.92 7.38
C LEU A 49 16.55 -29.11 8.86
N GLY A 50 15.49 -28.44 9.35
CA GLY A 50 15.00 -28.56 10.71
C GLY A 50 14.53 -29.98 11.05
N ILE A 51 13.71 -30.59 10.20
CA ILE A 51 13.22 -31.97 10.37
C ILE A 51 14.38 -32.96 10.29
N ALA A 52 15.26 -32.83 9.30
CA ALA A 52 16.43 -33.71 9.17
C ALA A 52 17.36 -33.62 10.40
N ALA A 53 17.62 -32.41 10.89
CA ALA A 53 18.41 -32.19 12.11
C ALA A 53 17.71 -32.79 13.34
N ALA A 54 16.39 -32.62 13.49
CA ALA A 54 15.62 -33.17 14.60
C ALA A 54 15.65 -34.71 14.61
N VAL A 55 15.46 -35.35 13.45
CA VAL A 55 15.51 -36.82 13.32
C VAL A 55 16.91 -37.34 13.63
N LEU A 56 17.95 -36.75 13.06
CA LEU A 56 19.33 -37.16 13.34
C LEU A 56 19.72 -36.93 14.80
N PHE A 57 19.24 -35.84 15.41
CA PHE A 57 19.44 -35.56 16.83
C PHE A 57 18.76 -36.63 17.70
N LEU A 58 17.52 -37.01 17.39
CA LEU A 58 16.80 -38.08 18.09
C LEU A 58 17.52 -39.43 17.97
N VAL A 59 17.97 -39.79 16.76
CA VAL A 59 18.75 -41.02 16.52
C VAL A 59 20.06 -41.01 17.31
N TYR A 60 20.74 -39.86 17.38
CA TYR A 60 21.95 -39.68 18.17
C TYR A 60 21.68 -39.87 19.67
N LEU A 61 20.61 -39.26 20.21
CA LEU A 61 20.21 -39.42 21.61
C LEU A 61 19.87 -40.87 21.98
N ILE A 62 19.20 -41.61 21.10
CA ILE A 62 18.85 -43.02 21.33
C ILE A 62 20.10 -43.91 21.36
N ARG A 63 21.10 -43.62 20.51
CA ARG A 63 22.32 -44.43 20.40
C ARG A 63 23.35 -44.17 21.50
N ASP A 64 23.41 -42.94 22.02
CA ASP A 64 24.40 -42.51 23.01
C ASP A 64 23.75 -42.04 24.34
N ARG A 65 22.69 -42.74 24.77
CA ARG A 65 21.90 -42.44 26.00
C ARG A 65 22.74 -42.17 27.25
N GLY A 66 23.92 -42.78 27.38
CA GLY A 66 24.78 -42.66 28.56
C GLY A 66 25.43 -41.28 28.76
N VAL A 67 25.61 -40.48 27.70
CA VAL A 67 26.33 -39.18 27.76
C VAL A 67 25.40 -38.02 28.16
N PHE A 68 24.12 -38.10 27.81
CA PHE A 68 23.16 -36.99 27.95
C PHE A 68 22.22 -37.10 29.16
N VAL A 69 21.96 -38.30 29.67
CA VAL A 69 20.98 -38.54 30.75
C VAL A 69 21.51 -38.18 32.15
N ARG A 70 22.81 -37.93 32.31
CA ARG A 70 23.46 -37.70 33.62
C ARG A 70 23.76 -36.23 33.97
N ASN A 71 23.45 -35.24 33.12
CA ASN A 71 23.85 -33.82 33.29
C ASN A 71 22.85 -32.81 32.67
N LEU A 72 23.10 -31.50 32.90
CA LEU A 72 22.44 -30.26 32.37
C LEU A 72 22.08 -30.21 30.86
N ALA A 73 22.33 -31.27 30.10
CA ALA A 73 22.02 -31.39 28.69
C ALA A 73 20.52 -31.56 28.39
N VAL A 74 19.69 -31.82 29.41
CA VAL A 74 18.23 -31.94 29.28
C VAL A 74 17.60 -30.61 28.82
N LEU A 75 18.09 -29.47 29.33
CA LEU A 75 17.53 -28.15 28.99
C LEU A 75 17.65 -27.80 27.50
N PRO A 76 18.83 -27.88 26.85
CA PRO A 76 18.92 -27.65 25.40
C PRO A 76 18.12 -28.67 24.58
N ILE A 77 18.03 -29.92 25.02
CA ILE A 77 17.19 -30.94 24.35
C ILE A 77 15.72 -30.52 24.40
N LEU A 78 15.20 -30.15 25.57
CA LEU A 78 13.80 -29.74 25.73
C LEU A 78 13.50 -28.48 24.93
N ALA A 79 14.38 -27.47 24.98
CA ALA A 79 14.19 -26.23 24.23
C ALA A 79 14.18 -26.47 22.71
N LEU A 80 15.15 -27.23 22.18
CA LEU A 80 15.22 -27.54 20.75
C LEU A 80 14.10 -28.51 20.31
N GLY A 81 13.69 -29.44 21.18
CA GLY A 81 12.55 -30.32 20.94
C GLY A 81 11.24 -29.54 20.84
N LEU A 82 10.96 -28.64 21.78
CA LEU A 82 9.80 -27.76 21.73
C LEU A 82 9.86 -26.81 20.52
N CYS A 83 11.05 -26.28 20.18
CA CYS A 83 11.27 -25.51 18.96
C CYS A 83 10.86 -26.31 17.72
N ALA A 84 11.28 -27.58 17.60
CA ALA A 84 10.90 -28.45 16.50
C ALA A 84 9.38 -28.70 16.45
N VAL A 85 8.72 -28.89 17.60
CA VAL A 85 7.26 -29.04 17.68
C VAL A 85 6.55 -27.79 17.15
N PHE A 86 6.94 -26.59 17.60
CA PHE A 86 6.38 -25.35 17.04
C PHE A 86 6.71 -25.17 15.56
N GLY A 87 7.90 -25.58 15.12
CA GLY A 87 8.29 -25.52 13.70
C GLY A 87 7.43 -26.41 12.81
N ILE A 88 7.16 -27.65 13.24
CA ILE A 88 6.25 -28.58 12.55
C ILE A 88 4.83 -28.03 12.54
N TYR A 89 4.35 -27.53 13.69
CA TYR A 89 3.04 -26.87 13.77
C TYR A 89 2.92 -25.74 12.75
N LEU A 90 3.88 -24.81 12.72
CA LEU A 90 3.91 -23.68 11.78
C LEU A 90 4.04 -24.10 10.32
N ALA A 91 4.74 -25.20 10.04
CA ALA A 91 4.80 -25.75 8.68
C ALA A 91 3.43 -26.25 8.19
N VAL A 92 2.56 -26.70 9.10
CA VAL A 92 1.22 -27.17 8.76
C VAL A 92 0.21 -26.02 8.72
N VAL A 93 0.19 -25.15 9.72
CA VAL A 93 -0.83 -24.08 9.83
C VAL A 93 -0.46 -22.78 9.10
N GLY A 94 0.83 -22.60 8.78
CA GLY A 94 1.39 -21.38 8.19
C GLY A 94 1.82 -20.34 9.22
N MET A 95 2.82 -19.52 8.86
CA MET A 95 3.37 -18.43 9.67
C MET A 95 2.54 -17.14 9.52
N THR A 96 1.22 -17.25 9.69
CA THR A 96 0.27 -16.14 9.57
C THR A 96 0.25 -15.28 10.85
N ARG A 97 -0.37 -14.09 10.81
CA ARG A 97 -0.44 -13.19 11.99
C ARG A 97 -1.12 -13.83 13.20
N LEU A 98 -2.14 -14.67 12.96
CA LEU A 98 -2.86 -15.41 13.99
C LEU A 98 -1.93 -16.37 14.77
N HIS A 99 -0.89 -16.89 14.13
CA HIS A 99 0.07 -17.83 14.72
C HIS A 99 1.40 -17.16 15.09
N SER A 100 1.43 -15.83 15.18
CA SER A 100 2.63 -15.06 15.52
C SER A 100 3.24 -15.44 16.87
N VAL A 101 2.42 -15.77 17.87
CA VAL A 101 2.91 -16.24 19.18
C VAL A 101 3.70 -17.55 19.03
N ALA A 102 3.20 -18.50 18.24
CA ALA A 102 3.89 -19.76 17.96
C ALA A 102 5.20 -19.53 17.19
N LEU A 103 5.22 -18.57 16.25
CA LEU A 103 6.44 -18.14 15.55
C LEU A 103 7.47 -17.55 16.52
N TYR A 104 7.08 -16.62 17.39
CA TYR A 104 8.00 -16.05 18.37
C TYR A 104 8.48 -17.09 19.40
N ALA A 105 7.61 -18.02 19.80
CA ALA A 105 8.00 -19.15 20.64
C ALA A 105 9.02 -20.06 19.94
N HIS A 106 8.78 -20.41 18.67
CA HIS A 106 9.73 -21.19 17.85
C HIS A 106 11.10 -20.52 17.79
N VAL A 107 11.15 -19.23 17.43
CA VAL A 107 12.40 -18.46 17.32
C VAL A 107 13.08 -18.31 18.69
N GLY A 108 12.34 -17.96 19.73
CA GLY A 108 12.86 -17.79 21.09
C GLY A 108 13.44 -19.09 21.65
N LEU A 109 12.75 -20.21 21.47
CA LEU A 109 13.23 -21.54 21.86
C LEU A 109 14.43 -21.99 21.04
N ALA A 110 14.49 -21.66 19.74
CA ALA A 110 15.67 -21.90 18.92
C ALA A 110 16.90 -21.16 19.45
N VAL A 111 16.77 -19.85 19.70
CA VAL A 111 17.87 -19.02 20.21
C VAL A 111 18.32 -19.50 21.60
N ALA A 112 17.38 -19.73 22.52
CA ALA A 112 17.68 -20.22 23.86
C ALA A 112 18.31 -21.63 23.82
N GLY A 113 17.75 -22.55 23.02
CA GLY A 113 18.26 -23.90 22.85
C GLY A 113 19.68 -23.93 22.28
N LEU A 114 19.97 -23.11 21.27
CA LEU A 114 21.31 -22.97 20.70
C LEU A 114 22.31 -22.36 21.69
N ALA A 115 21.91 -21.35 22.46
CA ALA A 115 22.76 -20.75 23.49
C ALA A 115 23.10 -21.75 24.61
N LEU A 116 22.10 -22.51 25.08
CA LEU A 116 22.29 -23.57 26.08
C LEU A 116 23.18 -24.70 25.53
N LEU A 117 22.97 -25.11 24.27
CA LEU A 117 23.81 -26.11 23.60
C LEU A 117 25.26 -25.63 23.47
N LEU A 118 25.48 -24.37 23.12
CA LEU A 118 26.82 -23.78 23.05
C LEU A 118 27.50 -23.76 24.42
N GLY A 119 26.77 -23.41 25.48
CA GLY A 119 27.25 -23.47 26.86
C GLY A 119 27.63 -24.88 27.30
N TYR A 120 26.81 -25.87 26.93
CA TYR A 120 27.07 -27.28 27.18
C TYR A 120 28.33 -27.77 26.43
N LEU A 121 28.47 -27.46 25.14
CA LEU A 121 29.67 -27.76 24.35
C LEU A 121 30.93 -27.09 24.92
N ARG A 122 30.82 -25.86 25.44
CA ARG A 122 31.93 -25.18 26.13
C ARG A 122 32.38 -25.94 27.37
N ARG A 123 31.43 -26.42 28.18
CA ARG A 123 31.73 -27.22 29.37
C ARG A 123 32.44 -28.52 29.00
N LEU A 124 31.94 -29.24 28.00
CA LEU A 124 32.59 -30.47 27.50
C LEU A 124 33.98 -30.21 26.92
N SER A 125 34.20 -29.08 26.25
CA SER A 125 35.51 -28.70 25.68
C SER A 125 36.60 -28.42 26.73
N ARG A 126 36.22 -28.25 28.00
CA ARG A 126 37.13 -28.04 29.14
C ARG A 126 37.46 -29.32 29.89
N SER A 127 36.79 -30.43 29.59
CA SER A 127 37.05 -31.73 30.22
C SER A 127 38.31 -32.39 29.64
N PRO A 128 39.30 -32.79 30.47
CA PRO A 128 40.59 -33.33 30.02
C PRO A 128 40.53 -34.57 29.12
N GLU A 129 39.46 -35.36 29.20
CA GLU A 129 39.31 -36.64 28.50
C GLU A 129 38.68 -36.52 27.08
N LEU A 130 38.05 -35.39 26.75
CA LEU A 130 37.20 -35.23 25.54
C LEU A 130 37.64 -34.06 24.64
N LEU A 131 38.89 -33.61 24.80
CA LEU A 131 39.35 -32.26 24.45
C LEU A 131 39.23 -31.86 22.97
N ASP A 132 39.46 -32.76 22.02
CA ASP A 132 39.74 -32.34 20.64
C ASP A 132 38.49 -32.18 19.73
N PRO A 133 37.54 -33.14 19.68
CA PRO A 133 36.36 -33.03 18.83
C PRO A 133 35.37 -31.95 19.30
N PHE A 134 35.12 -31.88 20.62
CA PHE A 134 34.15 -30.94 21.20
C PHE A 134 34.66 -29.50 21.21
N ARG A 135 35.97 -29.28 21.35
CA ARG A 135 36.59 -27.95 21.21
C ARG A 135 36.45 -27.42 19.78
N LYS A 136 36.67 -28.26 18.76
CA LYS A 136 36.43 -27.89 17.36
C LYS A 136 34.95 -27.57 17.13
N ALA A 137 34.03 -28.42 17.61
CA ALA A 137 32.59 -28.20 17.48
C ALA A 137 32.14 -26.89 18.15
N TRP A 138 32.62 -26.60 19.35
CA TRP A 138 32.30 -25.36 20.07
C TRP A 138 32.82 -24.11 19.33
N ARG A 139 34.09 -24.12 18.85
CA ARG A 139 34.68 -23.00 18.10
C ARG A 139 33.92 -22.70 16.82
N TRP A 140 33.58 -23.72 16.03
CA TRP A 140 32.79 -23.57 14.81
C TRP A 140 31.38 -23.08 15.11
N SER A 141 30.72 -23.63 16.14
CA SER A 141 29.38 -23.19 16.55
C SER A 141 29.37 -21.73 16.97
N LEU A 142 30.31 -21.31 17.83
CA LEU A 142 30.44 -19.92 18.25
C LEU A 142 30.71 -19.00 17.05
N GLY A 143 31.66 -19.37 16.18
CA GLY A 143 32.02 -18.58 14.99
C GLY A 143 30.85 -18.38 14.04
N VAL A 144 30.13 -19.46 13.70
CA VAL A 144 28.96 -19.42 12.81
C VAL A 144 27.81 -18.63 13.45
N MET A 145 27.54 -18.83 14.75
CA MET A 145 26.49 -18.09 15.45
C MET A 145 26.79 -16.59 15.49
N LEU A 146 28.03 -16.18 15.81
CA LEU A 146 28.44 -14.79 15.82
C LEU A 146 28.40 -14.18 14.40
N ALA A 147 28.91 -14.88 13.40
CA ALA A 147 28.86 -14.43 12.01
C ALA A 147 27.42 -14.28 11.51
N SER A 148 26.54 -15.22 11.85
CA SER A 148 25.12 -15.18 11.47
C SER A 148 24.37 -14.06 12.18
N ALA A 149 24.66 -13.82 13.45
CA ALA A 149 24.09 -12.69 14.20
C ALA A 149 24.59 -11.35 13.65
N ALA A 150 25.89 -11.21 13.41
CA ALA A 150 26.48 -10.02 12.82
C ALA A 150 25.90 -9.76 11.42
N PHE A 151 25.78 -10.80 10.58
CA PHE A 151 25.16 -10.74 9.27
C PHE A 151 23.72 -10.22 9.36
N TYR A 152 22.89 -10.82 10.21
CA TYR A 152 21.51 -10.39 10.41
C TYR A 152 21.42 -8.92 10.86
N VAL A 153 22.25 -8.51 11.82
CA VAL A 153 22.29 -7.13 12.34
C VAL A 153 22.71 -6.15 11.26
N VAL A 154 23.81 -6.42 10.54
CA VAL A 154 24.32 -5.55 9.48
C VAL A 154 23.29 -5.37 8.37
N VAL A 155 22.69 -6.46 7.89
CA VAL A 155 21.67 -6.40 6.83
C VAL A 155 20.41 -5.68 7.34
N SER A 156 19.97 -5.94 8.57
CA SER A 156 18.82 -5.27 9.17
C SER A 156 19.02 -3.77 9.34
N ILE A 157 20.23 -3.34 9.72
CA ILE A 157 20.60 -1.92 9.80
C ILE A 157 20.64 -1.33 8.39
N TYR A 158 21.28 -1.99 7.43
CA TYR A 158 21.37 -1.53 6.04
C TYR A 158 19.99 -1.22 5.44
N TYR A 159 19.03 -2.13 5.56
CA TYR A 159 17.66 -1.89 5.04
C TYR A 159 16.91 -0.76 5.77
N ARG A 160 17.28 -0.43 7.00
CA ARG A 160 16.69 0.71 7.73
C ARG A 160 17.34 2.05 7.34
N VAL A 161 18.65 2.08 7.12
CA VAL A 161 19.39 3.32 6.84
C VAL A 161 19.49 3.64 5.35
N ALA A 162 19.38 2.64 4.47
CA ALA A 162 19.41 2.76 3.03
C ALA A 162 18.13 2.16 2.41
N PRO A 163 16.95 2.74 2.67
CA PRO A 163 15.71 2.30 2.05
C PRO A 163 15.78 2.44 0.53
N ASN A 164 15.08 1.57 -0.19
CA ASN A 164 14.97 1.68 -1.64
C ASN A 164 14.32 3.02 -2.00
N SER A 165 15.04 3.88 -2.72
CA SER A 165 14.58 5.21 -3.11
C SER A 165 13.31 5.17 -3.96
N ARG A 166 13.07 4.07 -4.69
CA ARG A 166 11.82 3.86 -5.44
C ARG A 166 10.59 3.79 -4.53
N TYR A 167 10.76 3.46 -3.25
CA TYR A 167 9.64 3.35 -2.32
C TYR A 167 9.34 4.62 -1.54
N ILE A 168 10.05 5.71 -1.85
CA ILE A 168 9.87 7.00 -1.21
C ILE A 168 9.27 7.95 -2.25
N VAL A 169 8.14 8.55 -1.91
CA VAL A 169 7.51 9.62 -2.69
C VAL A 169 8.36 10.88 -2.53
N ARG A 170 8.96 11.35 -3.63
CA ARG A 170 9.79 12.56 -3.60
C ARG A 170 9.58 13.37 -4.87
N ASN A 171 9.02 14.56 -4.71
CA ASN A 171 8.80 15.49 -5.81
C ASN A 171 10.14 15.95 -6.42
N PRO A 172 10.18 16.18 -7.75
CA PRO A 172 11.30 16.86 -8.38
C PRO A 172 11.45 18.28 -7.82
N SER A 173 12.65 18.85 -7.90
CA SER A 173 12.94 20.21 -7.44
C SER A 173 12.18 21.28 -8.20
N THR A 174 11.84 21.01 -9.46
CA THR A 174 11.08 21.90 -10.34
C THR A 174 10.02 21.07 -11.07
N PRO A 175 8.77 21.56 -11.19
CA PRO A 175 7.77 20.90 -12.00
C PRO A 175 8.13 20.98 -13.49
N PRO A 176 7.69 20.02 -14.32
CA PRO A 176 7.76 20.15 -15.77
C PRO A 176 7.03 21.41 -16.25
N LEU A 177 7.54 22.03 -17.32
CA LEU A 177 6.95 23.25 -17.89
C LEU A 177 5.69 22.96 -18.71
N THR A 178 5.57 21.75 -19.23
CA THR A 178 4.43 21.29 -20.04
C THR A 178 4.16 19.81 -19.74
N MET A 179 2.96 19.32 -20.08
CA MET A 179 2.58 17.91 -19.91
C MET A 179 3.49 16.94 -20.68
N GLU A 180 4.12 17.36 -21.78
CA GLU A 180 5.08 16.56 -22.54
C GLU A 180 6.34 16.19 -21.75
N GLY A 181 6.65 16.94 -20.69
CA GLY A 181 7.76 16.66 -19.77
C GLY A 181 7.36 15.85 -18.54
N GLU A 182 6.09 15.49 -18.40
CA GLU A 182 5.59 14.70 -17.26
C GLU A 182 5.73 13.19 -17.52
N GLY A 183 5.76 12.40 -16.44
CA GLY A 183 5.77 10.94 -16.53
C GLY A 183 6.87 10.37 -17.41
N GLY A 184 6.47 9.61 -18.45
CA GLY A 184 7.36 9.04 -19.48
C GLY A 184 7.57 9.94 -20.70
N GLY A 185 7.01 11.15 -20.68
CA GLY A 185 7.06 12.16 -21.72
C GLY A 185 6.15 11.89 -22.92
N ALA A 186 6.20 12.79 -23.92
CA ALA A 186 5.35 12.77 -25.11
C ALA A 186 5.39 11.47 -25.95
N ASN A 187 6.49 10.72 -25.85
CA ASN A 187 6.70 9.46 -26.59
C ASN A 187 6.25 8.22 -25.81
N SER A 188 5.77 8.38 -24.57
CA SER A 188 5.21 7.26 -23.81
C SER A 188 3.93 6.74 -24.47
N PHE A 189 3.75 5.42 -24.49
CA PHE A 189 2.51 4.80 -24.97
C PHE A 189 1.29 5.13 -24.07
N MET A 190 1.54 5.66 -22.87
CA MET A 190 0.52 6.13 -21.93
C MET A 190 0.23 7.63 -22.04
N PHE A 191 1.01 8.38 -22.80
CA PHE A 191 0.83 9.83 -22.92
C PHE A 191 -0.59 10.16 -23.45
N PRO A 192 -1.32 11.12 -22.84
CA PRO A 192 -0.87 12.15 -21.91
C PRO A 192 -0.98 11.83 -20.41
N SER A 193 -1.20 10.57 -20.02
CA SER A 193 -1.02 10.14 -18.63
C SER A 193 0.46 10.03 -18.27
N SER A 194 0.78 10.29 -16.99
CA SER A 194 2.12 10.11 -16.43
C SER A 194 2.45 8.65 -16.06
N ALA A 195 1.50 7.74 -16.20
CA ALA A 195 1.65 6.32 -15.90
C ALA A 195 2.76 5.67 -16.73
N GLN A 196 3.55 4.81 -16.08
CA GLN A 196 4.70 4.14 -16.70
C GLN A 196 4.81 2.68 -16.29
N THR A 197 5.52 1.93 -17.14
CA THR A 197 6.07 0.60 -16.83
C THR A 197 7.61 0.70 -16.80
N PRO A 198 8.32 -0.16 -16.06
CA PRO A 198 9.77 -0.07 -15.89
C PRO A 198 10.58 -0.04 -17.20
N ASP A 199 10.09 -0.71 -18.24
CA ASP A 199 10.72 -0.83 -19.56
C ASP A 199 9.98 -0.06 -20.66
N GLY A 200 8.93 0.69 -20.31
CA GLY A 200 8.08 1.42 -21.25
C GLY A 200 7.25 0.51 -22.17
N ARG A 201 7.14 -0.79 -21.86
CA ARG A 201 6.36 -1.75 -22.66
C ARG A 201 5.01 -2.05 -22.03
N PRO A 202 4.01 -2.46 -22.84
CA PRO A 202 2.72 -2.90 -22.34
C PRO A 202 2.81 -4.13 -21.44
N ILE A 203 1.96 -4.18 -20.41
CA ILE A 203 1.74 -5.33 -19.54
C ILE A 203 0.49 -6.06 -20.00
N ARG A 204 0.57 -7.39 -20.06
CA ARG A 204 -0.55 -8.27 -20.37
C ARG A 204 -1.77 -7.99 -19.49
N SER A 205 -2.95 -7.84 -20.10
CA SER A 205 -4.19 -7.47 -19.38
C SER A 205 -4.57 -8.49 -18.30
N GLU A 206 -4.21 -9.78 -18.46
CA GLU A 206 -4.51 -10.82 -17.48
C GLU A 206 -3.92 -10.56 -16.09
N PHE A 207 -2.84 -9.78 -16.03
CA PHE A 207 -2.22 -9.33 -14.78
C PHE A 207 -3.20 -8.56 -13.88
N PHE A 208 -4.05 -7.73 -14.47
CA PHE A 208 -4.97 -6.86 -13.74
C PHE A 208 -6.32 -7.54 -13.43
N MET A 209 -6.62 -8.64 -14.10
CA MET A 209 -7.95 -9.26 -14.12
C MET A 209 -8.20 -10.35 -13.08
N ASN A 210 -7.21 -10.67 -12.24
CA ASN A 210 -7.24 -11.84 -11.37
C ASN A 210 -7.40 -11.53 -9.88
N SER A 211 -8.16 -10.48 -9.52
CA SER A 211 -8.45 -10.11 -8.12
C SER A 211 -9.09 -11.27 -7.32
N GLU A 212 -9.85 -12.17 -7.98
CA GLU A 212 -10.44 -13.36 -7.36
C GLU A 212 -9.39 -14.28 -6.72
N SER A 213 -8.17 -14.32 -7.27
CA SER A 213 -7.07 -15.09 -6.66
C SER A 213 -6.69 -14.58 -5.26
N CYS A 214 -6.90 -13.29 -5.00
CA CYS A 214 -6.65 -12.69 -3.69
C CYS A 214 -7.73 -13.08 -2.66
N GLN A 215 -8.98 -13.28 -3.10
CA GLN A 215 -10.13 -13.59 -2.25
C GLN A 215 -9.91 -14.83 -1.36
N LYS A 216 -9.12 -15.81 -1.84
CA LYS A 216 -8.79 -17.03 -1.08
C LYS A 216 -8.18 -16.77 0.29
N CYS A 217 -7.42 -15.67 0.41
CA CYS A 217 -6.74 -15.27 1.66
C CYS A 217 -7.28 -13.93 2.21
N HIS A 218 -7.94 -13.15 1.36
CA HIS A 218 -8.43 -11.81 1.60
C HIS A 218 -9.90 -11.68 1.21
N GLU A 219 -10.75 -12.52 1.80
CA GLU A 219 -12.16 -12.64 1.42
C GLU A 219 -12.95 -11.38 1.78
N ASP A 220 -12.74 -10.85 2.98
CA ASP A 220 -13.45 -9.67 3.45
C ASP A 220 -13.03 -8.44 2.65
N ILE A 221 -11.72 -8.25 2.45
CA ILE A 221 -11.17 -7.18 1.61
C ILE A 221 -11.69 -7.26 0.17
N TYR A 222 -11.73 -8.46 -0.42
CA TYR A 222 -12.24 -8.65 -1.77
C TYR A 222 -13.70 -8.21 -1.89
N LYS A 223 -14.57 -8.63 -0.96
CA LYS A 223 -15.98 -8.22 -0.94
C LYS A 223 -16.15 -6.72 -0.77
N GLN A 224 -15.32 -6.09 0.07
CA GLN A 224 -15.34 -4.64 0.25
C GLN A 224 -14.91 -3.90 -1.02
N TRP A 225 -13.82 -4.34 -1.66
CA TRP A 225 -13.33 -3.78 -2.92
C TRP A 225 -14.35 -3.95 -4.04
N PHE A 226 -15.00 -5.12 -4.14
CA PHE A 226 -15.98 -5.40 -5.19
C PHE A 226 -17.17 -4.44 -5.17
N SER A 227 -17.56 -3.92 -4.00
CA SER A 227 -18.57 -2.86 -3.85
C SER A 227 -18.05 -1.44 -4.11
N SER A 228 -16.73 -1.24 -4.25
CA SER A 228 -16.11 0.08 -4.25
C SER A 228 -16.11 0.77 -5.60
N MET A 229 -16.01 2.10 -5.59
CA MET A 229 -15.80 2.88 -6.81
C MET A 229 -14.49 2.56 -7.54
N HIS A 230 -13.49 1.96 -6.87
CA HIS A 230 -12.29 1.48 -7.54
C HIS A 230 -12.58 0.24 -8.40
N HIS A 231 -13.43 -0.68 -7.93
CA HIS A 231 -13.93 -1.75 -8.80
C HIS A 231 -14.76 -1.19 -9.95
N PHE A 232 -15.61 -0.19 -9.69
CA PHE A 232 -16.41 0.50 -10.70
C PHE A 232 -15.70 1.69 -11.37
N ALA A 233 -14.38 1.62 -11.52
CA ALA A 233 -13.60 2.74 -12.05
C ALA A 233 -13.59 2.80 -13.58
N SER A 234 -13.89 1.71 -14.28
CA SER A 234 -13.78 1.64 -15.75
C SER A 234 -15.18 1.59 -16.39
N PHE A 235 -15.35 0.83 -17.48
CA PHE A 235 -16.58 0.81 -18.27
C PHE A 235 -17.74 0.02 -17.63
N ASN A 236 -17.50 -0.58 -16.45
CA ASN A 236 -18.55 -1.02 -15.53
C ASN A 236 -19.18 0.13 -14.74
N ASN A 237 -18.88 1.39 -15.08
CA ASN A 237 -19.58 2.57 -14.61
C ASN A 237 -20.14 3.32 -15.82
N GLN A 238 -21.47 3.34 -15.93
CA GLN A 238 -22.18 3.90 -17.09
C GLN A 238 -21.93 5.41 -17.30
N TRP A 239 -21.71 6.17 -16.24
CA TRP A 239 -21.43 7.61 -16.34
C TRP A 239 -20.02 7.84 -16.88
N TYR A 240 -19.04 7.13 -16.32
CA TYR A 240 -17.67 7.17 -16.80
C TYR A 240 -17.57 6.72 -18.26
N ARG A 241 -18.16 5.57 -18.58
CA ARG A 241 -18.25 5.04 -19.94
C ARG A 241 -18.77 6.08 -20.93
N LYS A 242 -19.89 6.74 -20.60
CA LYS A 242 -20.47 7.74 -21.50
C LYS A 242 -19.59 8.98 -21.66
N SER A 243 -18.87 9.39 -20.61
CA SER A 243 -17.90 10.48 -20.70
C SER A 243 -16.72 10.14 -21.63
N ILE A 244 -16.17 8.92 -21.55
CA ILE A 244 -15.05 8.51 -22.41
C ILE A 244 -15.51 8.26 -23.84
N GLU A 245 -16.69 7.66 -24.06
CA GLU A 245 -17.33 7.58 -25.38
C GLU A 245 -17.38 8.97 -26.03
N TYR A 246 -17.96 9.95 -25.35
CA TYR A 246 -18.08 11.32 -25.87
C TYR A 246 -16.73 11.99 -26.13
N MET A 247 -15.78 11.81 -25.20
CA MET A 247 -14.43 12.35 -25.33
C MET A 247 -13.73 11.79 -26.57
N GLN A 248 -13.80 10.48 -26.80
CA GLN A 248 -13.20 9.86 -27.99
C GLN A 248 -13.92 10.27 -29.27
N ASP A 249 -15.26 10.36 -29.24
CA ASP A 249 -16.06 10.80 -30.39
C ASP A 249 -15.76 12.26 -30.79
N THR A 250 -15.33 13.11 -29.84
CA THR A 250 -15.12 14.56 -30.07
C THR A 250 -13.66 14.94 -30.33
N ILE A 251 -12.73 14.38 -29.56
CA ILE A 251 -11.30 14.79 -29.57
C ILE A 251 -10.33 13.61 -29.75
N GLY A 252 -10.86 12.40 -29.96
CA GLY A 252 -10.08 11.22 -30.29
C GLY A 252 -9.55 10.42 -29.09
N VAL A 253 -8.99 9.26 -29.39
CA VAL A 253 -8.53 8.26 -28.41
C VAL A 253 -7.39 8.77 -27.54
N LYS A 254 -6.41 9.46 -28.13
CA LYS A 254 -5.18 9.84 -27.43
C LYS A 254 -5.44 10.63 -26.15
N SER A 255 -6.29 11.66 -26.20
CA SER A 255 -6.58 12.49 -25.02
C SER A 255 -7.27 11.71 -23.90
N SER A 256 -8.04 10.65 -24.22
CA SER A 256 -8.68 9.79 -23.21
C SER A 256 -7.70 8.93 -22.41
N LEU A 257 -6.45 8.73 -22.88
CA LEU A 257 -5.41 8.02 -22.12
C LEU A 257 -5.03 8.75 -20.82
N TRP A 258 -5.29 10.06 -20.75
CA TRP A 258 -5.25 10.84 -19.51
C TRP A 258 -6.11 10.21 -18.40
N CYS A 259 -7.37 9.91 -18.71
CA CYS A 259 -8.29 9.24 -17.80
C CYS A 259 -7.82 7.82 -17.50
N ALA A 260 -7.31 7.12 -18.53
CA ALA A 260 -6.96 5.72 -18.48
C ALA A 260 -5.78 5.40 -17.54
N GLY A 261 -4.94 6.40 -17.23
CA GLY A 261 -3.92 6.30 -16.17
C GLY A 261 -4.49 6.11 -14.77
N CYS A 262 -5.74 6.50 -14.54
CA CYS A 262 -6.38 6.39 -13.22
C CYS A 262 -7.56 5.41 -13.21
N HIS A 263 -8.12 5.04 -14.37
CA HIS A 263 -9.37 4.29 -14.47
C HIS A 263 -9.23 2.92 -15.16
N ASP A 264 -8.48 2.82 -16.25
CA ASP A 264 -8.59 1.69 -17.21
C ASP A 264 -7.32 0.85 -17.32
N HIS A 265 -6.65 0.55 -16.20
CA HIS A 265 -5.34 -0.10 -16.19
C HIS A 265 -5.29 -1.40 -17.01
N ALA A 266 -6.35 -2.21 -16.96
CA ALA A 266 -6.41 -3.46 -17.72
C ALA A 266 -6.46 -3.26 -19.24
N LEU A 267 -6.87 -2.08 -19.72
CA LEU A 267 -6.93 -1.73 -21.14
C LEU A 267 -5.72 -0.91 -21.56
N SER A 268 -5.43 0.18 -20.86
CA SER A 268 -4.41 1.15 -21.25
C SER A 268 -2.99 0.63 -21.08
N LEU A 269 -2.69 -0.04 -19.96
CA LEU A 269 -1.36 -0.63 -19.77
C LEU A 269 -1.11 -1.84 -20.65
N SER A 270 -2.16 -2.41 -21.26
CA SER A 270 -2.06 -3.52 -22.21
C SER A 270 -2.07 -3.09 -23.67
N ASP A 271 -2.02 -1.79 -23.92
CA ASP A 271 -2.05 -1.17 -25.27
C ASP A 271 -3.37 -1.39 -26.03
N MET A 272 -4.42 -1.87 -25.36
CA MET A 272 -5.72 -2.12 -26.00
C MET A 272 -6.44 -0.82 -26.30
N MET A 273 -6.46 0.12 -25.35
CA MET A 273 -7.16 1.41 -25.51
C MET A 273 -6.46 2.32 -26.52
N GLN A 274 -5.15 2.14 -26.72
CA GLN A 274 -4.35 2.84 -27.71
C GLN A 274 -4.68 2.38 -29.13
N ARG A 275 -5.02 1.09 -29.30
CA ARG A 275 -5.26 0.46 -30.61
C ARG A 275 -6.71 0.45 -31.04
N HIS A 276 -7.63 0.46 -30.08
CA HIS A 276 -9.07 0.33 -30.33
C HIS A 276 -9.84 1.47 -29.68
N PRO A 277 -10.78 2.11 -30.40
CA PRO A 277 -11.78 2.96 -29.80
C PRO A 277 -12.55 2.20 -28.71
N ILE A 278 -12.90 2.87 -27.62
CA ILE A 278 -13.52 2.20 -26.46
C ILE A 278 -14.85 1.54 -26.82
N ARG A 279 -15.60 2.07 -27.80
CA ARG A 279 -16.87 1.50 -28.25
C ARG A 279 -16.73 0.04 -28.72
N GLU A 280 -15.54 -0.36 -29.16
CA GLU A 280 -15.26 -1.74 -29.59
C GLU A 280 -14.89 -2.68 -28.43
N ILE A 281 -14.43 -2.13 -27.30
CA ILE A 281 -13.77 -2.89 -26.23
C ILE A 281 -14.37 -2.66 -24.82
N GLU A 282 -15.32 -1.73 -24.66
CA GLU A 282 -15.88 -1.34 -23.37
C GLU A 282 -16.61 -2.49 -22.65
N PHE A 283 -17.23 -3.40 -23.40
CA PHE A 283 -17.94 -4.56 -22.85
C PHE A 283 -17.08 -5.82 -22.74
N THR A 284 -15.78 -5.73 -23.04
CA THR A 284 -14.84 -6.84 -22.80
C THR A 284 -14.62 -7.04 -21.30
N ARG A 285 -14.09 -8.22 -20.90
CA ARG A 285 -13.73 -8.46 -19.50
C ARG A 285 -12.74 -7.41 -18.97
N GLN A 286 -11.80 -6.98 -19.80
CA GLN A 286 -10.81 -5.96 -19.48
C GLN A 286 -11.47 -4.60 -19.22
N GLY A 287 -12.42 -4.19 -20.08
CA GLY A 287 -13.16 -2.94 -19.91
C GLY A 287 -14.09 -2.94 -18.69
N GLN A 288 -14.56 -4.11 -18.27
CA GLN A 288 -15.41 -4.27 -17.09
C GLN A 288 -14.63 -4.52 -15.79
N ASN A 289 -13.29 -4.50 -15.83
CA ASN A 289 -12.46 -4.88 -14.67
C ASN A 289 -12.36 -3.79 -13.59
N GLY A 290 -12.43 -2.51 -13.99
CA GLY A 290 -12.01 -1.40 -13.15
C GLY A 290 -10.57 -1.52 -12.65
N LEU A 291 -10.31 -0.95 -11.48
CA LEU A 291 -9.03 -1.06 -10.79
C LEU A 291 -9.03 -2.31 -9.91
N GLY A 292 -8.38 -3.37 -10.39
CA GLY A 292 -8.16 -4.61 -9.63
C GLY A 292 -7.15 -4.42 -8.48
N CYS A 293 -6.95 -5.46 -7.66
CA CYS A 293 -5.99 -5.39 -6.55
C CYS A 293 -4.58 -4.99 -7.03
N MET A 294 -4.20 -5.47 -8.21
CA MET A 294 -2.88 -5.22 -8.81
C MET A 294 -2.71 -3.77 -9.29
N SER A 295 -3.79 -3.06 -9.59
CA SER A 295 -3.74 -1.64 -9.97
C SER A 295 -3.14 -0.75 -8.88
N CYS A 296 -3.30 -1.15 -7.61
CA CYS A 296 -2.68 -0.48 -6.47
C CYS A 296 -1.43 -1.22 -5.99
N HIS A 297 -1.55 -2.52 -5.73
CA HIS A 297 -0.50 -3.28 -5.04
C HIS A 297 0.72 -3.64 -5.92
N ALA A 298 0.64 -3.46 -7.24
CA ALA A 298 1.79 -3.64 -8.13
C ALA A 298 2.57 -2.35 -8.41
N ILE A 299 2.11 -1.20 -7.89
CA ILE A 299 2.88 0.05 -7.99
C ILE A 299 4.18 -0.13 -7.20
N VAL A 300 5.30 0.12 -7.87
CA VAL A 300 6.66 -0.01 -7.31
C VAL A 300 7.35 1.33 -7.11
N HIS A 301 6.83 2.40 -7.72
CA HIS A 301 7.33 3.75 -7.53
C HIS A 301 6.21 4.78 -7.73
N VAL A 302 6.15 5.76 -6.84
CA VAL A 302 5.35 6.98 -7.00
C VAL A 302 6.35 8.11 -7.20
N LYS A 303 6.37 8.67 -8.41
CA LYS A 303 7.41 9.62 -8.82
C LYS A 303 7.18 11.01 -8.24
N SER A 304 5.92 11.42 -8.08
CA SER A 304 5.58 12.70 -7.49
C SER A 304 4.14 12.75 -6.97
N THR A 305 3.85 13.81 -6.21
CA THR A 305 2.51 14.23 -5.80
C THR A 305 1.93 15.28 -6.74
N MET A 306 2.40 15.33 -8.00
CA MET A 306 1.84 16.23 -9.02
C MET A 306 0.53 15.69 -9.59
N GLY A 307 0.27 14.39 -9.44
CA GLY A 307 -0.95 13.73 -9.89
C GLY A 307 -0.78 13.00 -11.22
N GLN A 308 -1.83 12.98 -12.04
CA GLN A 308 -1.79 12.50 -13.44
C GLN A 308 -1.39 11.03 -13.64
N GLY A 309 -1.54 10.20 -12.60
CA GLY A 309 -1.09 8.82 -12.60
C GLY A 309 0.43 8.68 -12.62
N ASP A 310 1.19 9.60 -12.01
CA ASP A 310 2.67 9.59 -11.98
C ASP A 310 3.25 8.49 -11.08
N TRP A 311 2.96 7.24 -11.46
CA TRP A 311 3.41 6.00 -10.83
C TRP A 311 4.06 5.07 -11.86
N VAL A 312 4.84 4.12 -11.35
CA VAL A 312 5.43 3.02 -12.12
C VAL A 312 4.88 1.71 -11.58
N ILE A 313 4.32 0.89 -12.47
CA ILE A 313 3.75 -0.41 -12.14
C ILE A 313 4.60 -1.53 -12.74
N GLU A 314 4.91 -2.54 -11.93
CA GLU A 314 5.78 -3.64 -12.34
C GLU A 314 5.06 -4.97 -12.17
N TYR A 315 5.24 -5.86 -13.14
CA TYR A 315 4.79 -7.25 -13.04
C TYR A 315 5.74 -8.02 -12.11
N PRO A 316 5.32 -8.47 -10.91
CA PRO A 316 6.19 -9.19 -10.00
C PRO A 316 6.60 -10.54 -10.61
N SER A 317 7.88 -10.89 -10.47
CA SER A 317 8.48 -12.10 -11.06
C SER A 317 7.77 -13.43 -10.69
N LEU A 318 7.05 -13.47 -9.56
CA LEU A 318 6.32 -14.65 -9.09
C LEU A 318 4.81 -14.60 -9.37
N ALA A 319 4.29 -13.54 -10.01
CA ALA A 319 2.86 -13.37 -10.22
C ALA A 319 2.24 -14.43 -11.15
N GLU A 320 3.03 -15.02 -12.05
CA GLU A 320 2.57 -16.10 -12.94
C GLU A 320 2.14 -17.35 -12.15
N PHE A 321 2.81 -17.64 -11.03
CA PHE A 321 2.46 -18.78 -10.17
C PHE A 321 1.12 -18.57 -9.48
N ALA A 322 0.82 -17.34 -9.06
CA ALA A 322 -0.46 -16.96 -8.46
C ALA A 322 -1.62 -17.03 -9.48
N ALA A 323 -1.34 -16.66 -10.74
CA ALA A 323 -2.32 -16.68 -11.83
C ALA A 323 -2.47 -18.06 -12.52
N SER A 324 -1.57 -19.01 -12.24
CA SER A 324 -1.54 -20.31 -12.92
C SER A 324 -2.84 -21.09 -12.74
N LYS A 325 -3.40 -21.59 -13.85
CA LYS A 325 -4.59 -22.46 -13.88
C LYS A 325 -4.32 -23.88 -13.37
N ASN A 326 -3.05 -24.27 -13.19
CA ASN A 326 -2.70 -25.59 -12.68
C ASN A 326 -3.01 -25.68 -11.17
N PRO A 327 -3.88 -26.60 -10.72
CA PRO A 327 -4.29 -26.69 -9.32
C PRO A 327 -3.13 -27.04 -8.37
N VAL A 328 -2.17 -27.85 -8.82
CA VAL A 328 -0.99 -28.23 -8.02
C VAL A 328 -0.09 -27.02 -7.82
N LEU A 329 0.19 -26.28 -8.90
CA LEU A 329 1.06 -25.10 -8.82
C LEU A 329 0.43 -24.02 -7.93
N ARG A 330 -0.90 -23.88 -8.01
CA ARG A 330 -1.66 -22.96 -7.18
C ARG A 330 -1.66 -23.38 -5.70
N LEU A 331 -1.82 -24.67 -5.41
CA LEU A 331 -1.71 -25.21 -4.05
C LEU A 331 -0.30 -24.97 -3.47
N MET A 332 0.74 -25.20 -4.27
CA MET A 332 2.12 -24.94 -3.87
C MET A 332 2.35 -23.46 -3.60
N HIS A 333 1.87 -22.58 -4.49
CA HIS A 333 1.91 -21.13 -4.28
C HIS A 333 1.22 -20.72 -2.96
N ASP A 334 -0.02 -21.17 -2.75
CA ASP A 334 -0.81 -20.82 -1.56
C ASP A 334 -0.11 -21.33 -0.28
N TYR A 335 0.50 -22.52 -0.34
CA TYR A 335 1.31 -23.05 0.75
C TYR A 335 2.56 -22.22 1.00
N VAL A 336 3.31 -21.81 -0.04
CA VAL A 336 4.51 -20.96 0.10
C VAL A 336 4.17 -19.64 0.76
N VAL A 337 3.10 -19.00 0.32
CA VAL A 337 2.65 -17.71 0.88
C VAL A 337 2.29 -17.87 2.36
N LYS A 338 1.61 -18.96 2.73
CA LYS A 338 1.29 -19.25 4.14
C LYS A 338 2.52 -19.65 4.95
N LEU A 339 3.41 -20.45 4.37
CA LEU A 339 4.64 -20.91 5.01
C LEU A 339 5.51 -19.71 5.35
N ASN A 340 5.75 -18.80 4.42
CA ASN A 340 6.49 -17.56 4.67
C ASN A 340 5.81 -16.37 3.98
N PRO A 341 4.94 -15.61 4.69
CA PRO A 341 4.23 -14.47 4.12
C PRO A 341 5.11 -13.24 3.84
N LYS A 342 6.36 -13.19 4.31
CA LYS A 342 7.22 -11.99 4.24
C LYS A 342 7.47 -11.53 2.79
N PRO A 343 7.83 -12.40 1.83
CA PRO A 343 8.01 -12.01 0.42
C PRO A 343 6.72 -11.52 -0.23
N HIS A 344 5.59 -12.18 0.03
CA HIS A 344 4.29 -11.75 -0.47
C HIS A 344 3.95 -10.34 0.02
N ARG A 345 4.10 -10.08 1.32
CA ARG A 345 3.90 -8.74 1.90
C ARG A 345 4.83 -7.70 1.27
N ASN A 346 6.11 -8.01 1.12
CA ASN A 346 7.09 -7.08 0.56
C ASN A 346 6.85 -6.81 -0.94
N ALA A 347 6.28 -7.77 -1.67
CA ALA A 347 5.86 -7.61 -3.05
C ALA A 347 4.68 -6.64 -3.20
N PHE A 348 3.70 -6.68 -2.29
CA PHE A 348 2.42 -5.97 -2.45
C PHE A 348 2.22 -4.76 -1.52
N LEU A 349 3.03 -4.59 -0.48
CA LEU A 349 2.92 -3.47 0.46
C LEU A 349 4.25 -2.73 0.58
N LYS A 350 4.42 -1.72 -0.27
CA LYS A 350 5.52 -0.76 -0.19
C LYS A 350 5.30 0.26 0.93
N PRO A 351 6.35 0.92 1.45
CA PRO A 351 6.24 2.04 2.39
C PRO A 351 5.11 3.03 2.09
N PHE A 352 4.97 3.48 0.84
CA PHE A 352 3.91 4.41 0.44
C PHE A 352 2.47 3.87 0.52
N HIS A 353 2.25 2.60 0.85
CA HIS A 353 0.93 2.06 1.14
C HIS A 353 0.56 2.07 2.63
N LYS A 354 1.52 2.34 3.53
CA LYS A 354 1.34 2.11 4.98
C LYS A 354 1.97 3.14 5.91
N GLU A 355 3.04 3.81 5.48
CA GLU A 355 3.70 4.82 6.31
C GLU A 355 2.94 6.15 6.18
N SER A 356 2.54 6.73 7.32
CA SER A 356 1.58 7.84 7.38
C SER A 356 2.01 9.10 6.63
N ASP A 357 3.31 9.32 6.47
CA ASP A 357 3.91 10.43 5.74
C ASP A 357 3.91 10.24 4.21
N GLN A 358 3.65 9.02 3.73
CA GLN A 358 3.74 8.65 2.32
C GLN A 358 2.39 8.32 1.69
N VAL A 359 1.41 7.81 2.47
CA VAL A 359 0.13 7.30 1.94
C VAL A 359 -0.65 8.35 1.15
N ALA A 360 -0.70 9.58 1.64
CA ALA A 360 -1.38 10.65 0.90
C ALA A 360 -0.70 10.91 -0.46
N GLY A 361 0.63 10.81 -0.52
CA GLY A 361 1.39 10.90 -1.78
C GLY A 361 1.04 9.77 -2.75
N PHE A 362 0.83 8.55 -2.27
CA PHE A 362 0.33 7.45 -3.09
C PHE A 362 -1.07 7.74 -3.67
N CYS A 363 -2.02 8.15 -2.83
CA CYS A 363 -3.38 8.51 -3.27
C CYS A 363 -3.38 9.67 -4.26
N SER A 364 -2.48 10.64 -4.08
CA SER A 364 -2.39 11.85 -4.93
C SER A 364 -2.17 11.53 -6.40
N THR A 365 -1.58 10.38 -6.73
CA THR A 365 -1.32 10.00 -8.12
C THR A 365 -2.60 9.97 -8.95
N CYS A 366 -3.71 9.49 -8.39
CA CYS A 366 -5.01 9.50 -9.04
C CYS A 366 -5.94 10.59 -8.50
N HIS A 367 -5.77 11.01 -7.23
CA HIS A 367 -6.64 12.00 -6.58
C HIS A 367 -6.20 13.47 -6.74
N LYS A 368 -5.31 13.71 -7.70
CA LYS A 368 -4.90 15.04 -8.13
C LYS A 368 -4.69 15.02 -9.63
N VAL A 369 -5.30 15.97 -10.32
CA VAL A 369 -5.19 16.06 -11.76
C VAL A 369 -5.12 17.52 -12.25
N HIS A 370 -4.60 17.68 -13.45
CA HIS A 370 -4.69 18.88 -14.27
C HIS A 370 -4.84 18.46 -15.72
N LEU A 371 -5.34 19.39 -16.52
CA LEU A 371 -5.45 19.25 -17.95
C LEU A 371 -4.57 20.32 -18.57
N ASP A 372 -3.98 20.02 -19.72
CA ASP A 372 -3.29 21.00 -20.55
C ASP A 372 -3.58 20.71 -22.02
N VAL A 373 -2.90 21.41 -22.92
CA VAL A 373 -3.07 21.33 -24.38
C VAL A 373 -3.24 19.90 -24.91
N PRO A 374 -2.46 18.87 -24.49
CA PRO A 374 -2.64 17.50 -24.98
C PRO A 374 -4.00 16.84 -24.68
N VAL A 375 -4.71 17.36 -23.68
CA VAL A 375 -6.00 16.83 -23.22
C VAL A 375 -7.16 17.72 -23.65
N ASN A 376 -7.01 19.04 -23.54
CA ASN A 376 -8.10 20.00 -23.72
C ASN A 376 -7.96 20.96 -24.91
N ASN A 377 -6.84 20.91 -25.65
CA ASN A 377 -6.53 21.80 -26.78
C ASN A 377 -6.62 23.30 -26.48
N TYR A 378 -6.43 23.71 -25.21
CA TYR A 378 -6.60 25.10 -24.78
C TYR A 378 -5.43 25.61 -23.95
N ARG A 379 -5.45 25.37 -22.64
CA ARG A 379 -4.42 25.82 -21.70
C ARG A 379 -4.40 24.92 -20.48
N TRP A 380 -3.39 25.09 -19.65
CA TRP A 380 -3.34 24.46 -18.35
C TRP A 380 -4.54 24.87 -17.48
N ILE A 381 -5.30 23.87 -17.02
CA ILE A 381 -6.44 24.03 -16.12
C ILE A 381 -6.31 23.01 -15.00
N ARG A 382 -6.53 23.47 -13.77
CA ARG A 382 -6.62 22.59 -12.60
C ARG A 382 -7.90 21.74 -12.70
N GLY A 383 -7.75 20.42 -12.72
CA GLY A 383 -8.87 19.51 -12.49
C GLY A 383 -9.10 19.29 -11.00
N PHE A 384 -9.74 18.20 -10.61
CA PHE A 384 -9.94 17.92 -9.19
C PHE A 384 -8.60 17.68 -8.47
N ASN A 385 -8.52 18.10 -7.21
CA ASN A 385 -7.28 18.10 -6.44
C ASN A 385 -7.59 17.96 -4.95
N ASP A 386 -7.80 16.71 -4.54
CA ASP A 386 -8.10 16.41 -3.15
C ASP A 386 -6.83 16.47 -2.29
N TYR A 387 -5.68 16.14 -2.87
CA TYR A 387 -4.41 16.06 -2.14
C TYR A 387 -3.96 17.43 -1.61
N ASP A 388 -3.90 18.47 -2.45
CA ASP A 388 -3.44 19.78 -1.98
C ASP A 388 -4.47 20.43 -1.03
N ASN A 389 -5.77 20.17 -1.25
CA ASN A 389 -6.84 20.62 -0.35
C ASN A 389 -6.71 19.95 1.03
N TRP A 390 -6.49 18.64 1.07
CA TRP A 390 -6.19 17.91 2.30
C TRP A 390 -4.92 18.46 2.96
N GLN A 391 -3.83 18.60 2.20
CA GLN A 391 -2.55 19.07 2.71
C GLN A 391 -2.66 20.47 3.32
N ALA A 392 -3.40 21.39 2.69
CA ALA A 392 -3.60 22.75 3.17
C ALA A 392 -4.59 22.86 4.35
N SER A 393 -5.37 21.81 4.62
CA SER A 393 -6.32 21.78 5.74
C SER A 393 -5.62 21.54 7.09
N GLY A 394 -6.31 21.83 8.19
CA GLY A 394 -5.84 21.46 9.53
C GLY A 394 -5.82 19.94 9.75
N VAL A 395 -6.60 19.18 8.97
CA VAL A 395 -6.68 17.72 9.06
C VAL A 395 -5.34 17.06 8.75
N SER A 396 -4.57 17.57 7.80
CA SER A 396 -3.23 17.04 7.51
C SER A 396 -2.22 17.34 8.63
N GLY A 397 -2.49 18.36 9.47
CA GLY A 397 -1.51 18.96 10.38
C GLY A 397 -0.43 19.80 9.70
N GLN A 398 -0.49 19.99 8.38
CA GLN A 398 0.48 20.75 7.59
C GLN A 398 -0.05 22.13 7.17
N GLY A 399 -1.37 22.34 7.25
CA GLY A 399 -2.03 23.57 6.83
C GLY A 399 -1.73 24.76 7.74
N ALA A 400 -0.74 25.60 7.38
CA ALA A 400 -0.38 26.79 8.15
C ALA A 400 -1.48 27.88 8.22
N ARG A 401 -2.45 27.84 7.30
CA ARG A 401 -3.56 28.81 7.19
C ARG A 401 -4.90 28.26 7.66
N SER A 402 -4.91 27.09 8.31
CA SER A 402 -6.18 26.52 8.73
C SER A 402 -6.77 27.28 9.90
N PHE A 403 -8.06 27.60 9.81
CA PHE A 403 -8.82 28.25 10.88
C PHE A 403 -9.22 27.27 12.00
N TYR A 404 -9.02 25.97 11.79
CA TYR A 404 -9.33 24.91 12.74
C TYR A 404 -8.33 23.75 12.60
N TYR A 405 -7.87 23.22 13.73
CA TYR A 405 -6.99 22.06 13.79
C TYR A 405 -7.68 20.94 14.59
N PRO A 406 -7.92 19.77 14.00
CA PRO A 406 -8.40 18.64 14.76
C PRO A 406 -7.34 18.19 15.78
N PRO A 407 -7.75 17.56 16.91
CA PRO A 407 -6.81 17.10 17.93
C PRO A 407 -5.75 16.12 17.43
N LYS A 408 -6.06 15.40 16.35
CA LYS A 408 -5.16 14.44 15.70
C LYS A 408 -5.21 14.68 14.20
N SER A 409 -4.03 14.85 13.59
CA SER A 409 -3.90 14.86 12.14
C SER A 409 -4.29 13.49 11.56
N GLN A 410 -4.94 13.51 10.40
CA GLN A 410 -5.39 12.34 9.68
C GLN A 410 -4.88 12.40 8.23
N GLN A 411 -4.63 11.24 7.64
CA GLN A 411 -4.31 11.06 6.23
C GLN A 411 -5.42 10.29 5.50
N CYS A 412 -5.33 10.20 4.18
CA CYS A 412 -6.40 9.71 3.30
C CYS A 412 -6.98 8.35 3.76
N ALA A 413 -6.12 7.40 4.13
CA ALA A 413 -6.55 6.07 4.53
C ALA A 413 -7.15 6.00 5.94
N ASP A 414 -6.97 7.02 6.80
CA ASP A 414 -7.61 7.04 8.12
C ASP A 414 -9.14 7.20 7.99
N CYS A 415 -9.59 7.98 7.01
CA CYS A 415 -11.01 8.23 6.75
C CYS A 415 -11.59 7.29 5.68
N HIS A 416 -10.85 7.05 4.59
CA HIS A 416 -11.37 6.28 3.45
C HIS A 416 -11.06 4.78 3.52
N MET A 417 -10.15 4.36 4.40
CA MET A 417 -9.86 2.95 4.66
C MET A 417 -9.86 2.63 6.17
N PRO A 418 -10.93 2.97 6.91
CA PRO A 418 -10.97 2.79 8.36
C PRO A 418 -10.80 1.32 8.74
N MET A 419 -10.28 1.07 9.93
CA MET A 419 -10.12 -0.29 10.45
C MET A 419 -11.49 -0.94 10.70
N VAL A 420 -11.71 -2.11 10.09
CA VAL A 420 -12.94 -2.89 10.21
C VAL A 420 -12.62 -4.33 10.63
N PRO A 421 -13.49 -5.00 11.41
CA PRO A 421 -13.29 -6.38 11.79
C PRO A 421 -13.16 -7.30 10.56
N SER A 422 -12.22 -8.25 10.61
CA SER A 422 -12.01 -9.22 9.54
C SER A 422 -11.30 -10.49 10.03
N LYS A 423 -11.56 -11.60 9.33
CA LYS A 423 -10.89 -12.88 9.54
C LYS A 423 -9.83 -13.19 8.47
N ASP A 424 -9.56 -12.25 7.56
CA ASP A 424 -8.55 -12.40 6.51
C ASP A 424 -7.17 -12.73 7.12
N PHE A 425 -6.37 -13.54 6.43
CA PHE A 425 -5.08 -14.04 6.96
C PHE A 425 -4.08 -12.92 7.30
N GLY A 426 -4.25 -11.75 6.66
CA GLY A 426 -3.44 -10.55 6.86
C GLY A 426 -3.91 -9.62 7.98
N ASN A 427 -4.97 -9.96 8.72
CA ASN A 427 -5.52 -9.08 9.75
C ASN A 427 -4.52 -8.78 10.88
N ILE A 428 -4.68 -7.62 11.51
CA ILE A 428 -3.93 -7.18 12.68
C ILE A 428 -4.93 -7.06 13.82
N ASN A 429 -4.79 -7.93 14.83
CA ASN A 429 -5.69 -7.99 15.99
C ASN A 429 -7.17 -8.14 15.63
N GLY A 430 -7.48 -8.86 14.55
CA GLY A 430 -8.85 -9.06 14.06
C GLY A 430 -9.37 -7.93 13.17
N PHE A 431 -8.52 -7.01 12.72
CA PHE A 431 -8.92 -5.88 11.88
C PHE A 431 -8.10 -5.77 10.60
N VAL A 432 -8.72 -5.21 9.56
CA VAL A 432 -8.08 -4.81 8.30
C VAL A 432 -8.53 -3.40 7.94
N HIS A 433 -7.76 -2.72 7.08
CA HIS A 433 -8.21 -1.48 6.46
C HIS A 433 -9.37 -1.78 5.48
N SER A 434 -10.47 -1.04 5.61
CA SER A 434 -11.62 -1.19 4.72
C SER A 434 -11.24 -0.83 3.28
N HIS A 435 -11.63 -1.67 2.34
CA HIS A 435 -11.48 -1.41 0.90
C HIS A 435 -12.80 -1.00 0.24
N ARG A 436 -13.79 -0.53 1.02
CA ARG A 436 -15.06 -0.01 0.47
C ARG A 436 -14.93 1.39 -0.12
N PHE A 437 -13.95 2.18 0.36
CA PHE A 437 -13.74 3.58 -0.04
C PHE A 437 -15.03 4.40 -0.01
N ALA A 438 -15.81 4.29 1.08
CA ALA A 438 -17.03 5.06 1.25
C ALA A 438 -16.68 6.56 1.26
N ALA A 439 -17.39 7.34 0.44
CA ALA A 439 -17.16 8.77 0.25
C ALA A 439 -18.49 9.46 -0.10
N ALA A 440 -18.66 9.94 -1.33
CA ALA A 440 -19.84 10.71 -1.74
C ALA A 440 -20.76 10.02 -2.78
N ASN A 441 -20.30 8.98 -3.47
CA ASN A 441 -21.05 8.39 -4.58
C ASN A 441 -22.09 7.36 -4.10
N THR A 442 -23.36 7.73 -4.18
CA THR A 442 -24.49 6.80 -4.01
C THR A 442 -25.10 6.34 -5.33
N ALA A 443 -24.83 7.04 -6.44
CA ALA A 443 -25.45 6.78 -7.74
C ALA A 443 -25.06 5.41 -8.33
N VAL A 444 -23.76 5.10 -8.34
CA VAL A 444 -23.24 3.84 -8.88
C VAL A 444 -23.73 2.63 -8.08
N PRO A 445 -23.53 2.54 -6.76
CA PRO A 445 -24.04 1.40 -6.01
C PRO A 445 -25.57 1.27 -6.11
N THR A 446 -26.32 2.38 -6.17
CA THR A 446 -27.78 2.33 -6.41
C THR A 446 -28.13 1.69 -7.76
N SER A 447 -27.42 2.06 -8.84
CA SER A 447 -27.69 1.50 -10.18
C SER A 447 -27.40 0.00 -10.28
N TYR A 448 -26.56 -0.54 -9.39
CA TYR A 448 -26.26 -1.96 -9.28
C TYR A 448 -27.07 -2.68 -8.19
N GLY A 449 -27.94 -1.98 -7.47
CA GLY A 449 -28.70 -2.54 -6.35
C GLY A 449 -27.86 -2.86 -5.10
N ASP A 450 -26.65 -2.32 -4.98
CA ASP A 450 -25.79 -2.49 -3.80
C ASP A 450 -26.22 -1.56 -2.66
N GLU A 451 -27.31 -1.91 -1.99
CA GLU A 451 -27.81 -1.15 -0.84
C GLU A 451 -26.82 -1.12 0.33
N THR A 452 -25.93 -2.10 0.43
CA THR A 452 -24.95 -2.15 1.53
C THR A 452 -23.93 -1.03 1.37
N GLN A 453 -23.41 -0.84 0.16
CA GLN A 453 -22.51 0.27 -0.12
C GLN A 453 -23.21 1.63 0.02
N VAL A 454 -24.47 1.75 -0.42
CA VAL A 454 -25.27 2.99 -0.20
C VAL A 454 -25.36 3.32 1.30
N ARG A 455 -25.72 2.34 2.14
CA ARG A 455 -25.80 2.54 3.60
C ARG A 455 -24.46 2.93 4.22
N GLU A 456 -23.35 2.33 3.79
CA GLU A 456 -22.01 2.71 4.29
C GLU A 456 -21.61 4.12 3.84
N VAL A 457 -21.95 4.54 2.63
CA VAL A 457 -21.76 5.92 2.15
C VAL A 457 -22.59 6.91 2.96
N GLU A 458 -23.88 6.64 3.17
CA GLU A 458 -24.71 7.50 4.02
C GLU A 458 -24.19 7.61 5.45
N LYS A 459 -23.75 6.49 6.03
CA LYS A 459 -23.16 6.43 7.38
C LYS A 459 -21.87 7.24 7.46
N PHE A 460 -21.05 7.22 6.41
CA PHE A 460 -19.86 8.05 6.32
C PHE A 460 -20.21 9.54 6.30
N LEU A 461 -21.18 9.96 5.48
CA LEU A 461 -21.57 11.36 5.31
C LEU A 461 -22.34 11.94 6.51
N LYS A 462 -23.18 11.13 7.18
CA LYS A 462 -24.02 11.58 8.30
C LYS A 462 -23.16 12.13 9.44
N GLY A 463 -23.33 13.43 9.71
CA GLY A 463 -22.61 14.16 10.77
C GLY A 463 -21.14 14.44 10.46
N ALA A 464 -20.70 14.35 9.20
CA ALA A 464 -19.33 14.68 8.81
C ALA A 464 -19.06 16.19 8.75
N LEU A 465 -20.10 17.00 8.48
CA LEU A 465 -20.00 18.45 8.33
C LEU A 465 -21.02 19.17 9.21
N SER A 466 -20.67 20.33 9.74
CA SER A 466 -21.63 21.34 10.19
C SER A 466 -21.48 22.61 9.37
N VAL A 467 -22.61 23.25 9.05
CA VAL A 467 -22.66 24.54 8.38
C VAL A 467 -23.20 25.55 9.38
N ASP A 468 -22.36 26.50 9.78
CA ASP A 468 -22.70 27.54 10.72
C ASP A 468 -22.94 28.85 9.95
N ILE A 469 -24.20 29.25 9.85
CA ILE A 469 -24.59 30.52 9.22
C ILE A 469 -24.41 31.63 10.26
N PHE A 470 -23.49 32.56 10.02
CA PHE A 470 -23.12 33.57 11.02
C PHE A 470 -23.44 35.01 10.62
N ALA A 471 -23.61 35.28 9.33
CA ALA A 471 -24.00 36.59 8.83
C ALA A 471 -24.85 36.49 7.55
N LEU A 472 -25.58 37.56 7.27
CA LEU A 472 -26.30 37.78 6.02
C LEU A 472 -25.88 39.14 5.47
N ALA A 473 -25.52 39.22 4.20
CA ALA A 473 -25.19 40.49 3.54
C ALA A 473 -26.27 40.83 2.52
N GLU A 474 -26.92 41.98 2.69
CA GLU A 474 -27.87 42.52 1.72
C GLU A 474 -27.07 43.12 0.55
N GLU A 475 -27.15 42.48 -0.62
CA GLU A 475 -26.46 42.93 -1.81
C GLU A 475 -27.22 44.13 -2.40
N PRO A 476 -26.54 45.26 -2.69
CA PRO A 476 -27.18 46.41 -3.30
C PRO A 476 -27.81 46.03 -4.65
N GLN A 477 -29.09 46.33 -4.83
CA GLN A 477 -29.72 46.24 -6.16
C GLN A 477 -29.24 47.41 -7.03
N GLY A 478 -28.36 47.14 -7.99
CA GLY A 478 -27.92 48.11 -9.00
C GLY A 478 -27.14 47.43 -10.13
N GLU A 479 -27.28 47.94 -11.36
CA GLU A 479 -26.41 47.56 -12.49
C GLU A 479 -24.96 47.89 -12.13
N GLY A 480 -24.07 46.90 -12.22
CA GLY A 480 -22.65 47.06 -11.88
C GLY A 480 -22.07 48.29 -12.57
N GLY A 481 -21.38 49.13 -11.79
CA GLY A 481 -20.79 50.38 -12.30
C GLY A 481 -19.94 50.14 -13.55
N GLN A 482 -20.02 51.06 -14.52
CA GLN A 482 -19.28 50.99 -15.79
C GLN A 482 -17.80 50.68 -15.53
N VAL A 483 -17.39 49.49 -15.96
CA VAL A 483 -15.99 49.05 -15.96
C VAL A 483 -15.24 49.93 -16.97
N SER A 484 -14.36 50.80 -16.48
CA SER A 484 -13.48 51.63 -17.31
C SER A 484 -12.03 51.19 -17.12
N GLY A 485 -11.44 50.62 -18.16
CA GLY A 485 -10.05 50.18 -18.22
C GLY A 485 -9.87 48.92 -19.08
N PRO A 486 -8.72 48.74 -19.76
CA PRO A 486 -8.45 47.51 -20.50
C PRO A 486 -8.36 46.35 -19.49
N GLY A 487 -9.40 45.52 -19.44
CA GLY A 487 -9.48 44.34 -18.58
C GLY A 487 -8.49 43.28 -19.04
N GLY A 488 -7.24 43.40 -18.62
CA GLY A 488 -6.34 42.26 -18.57
C GLY A 488 -6.74 41.41 -17.37
N GLU A 489 -7.10 40.13 -17.57
CA GLU A 489 -7.17 39.17 -16.48
C GLU A 489 -5.83 39.23 -15.73
N ALA A 490 -5.83 39.79 -14.52
CA ALA A 490 -4.67 39.65 -13.65
C ALA A 490 -4.43 38.15 -13.48
N PRO A 491 -3.21 37.63 -13.66
CA PRO A 491 -2.94 36.21 -13.49
C PRO A 491 -3.35 35.81 -12.08
N GLN A 492 -4.48 35.11 -11.97
CA GLN A 492 -4.91 34.51 -10.73
C GLN A 492 -3.92 33.40 -10.43
N LEU A 493 -3.43 33.36 -9.18
CA LEU A 493 -2.81 32.13 -8.69
C LEU A 493 -3.87 31.05 -8.84
N ALA A 494 -3.58 30.00 -9.62
CA ALA A 494 -4.31 28.74 -9.56
C ALA A 494 -4.02 28.11 -8.19
N SER A 495 -4.64 28.69 -7.16
CA SER A 495 -4.46 28.39 -5.75
C SER A 495 -5.49 27.37 -5.31
N THR A 496 -5.10 26.50 -4.39
CA THR A 496 -5.89 25.37 -3.85
C THR A 496 -6.72 25.76 -2.61
N PHE A 497 -6.88 27.07 -2.36
CA PHE A 497 -7.82 27.55 -1.34
C PHE A 497 -9.16 27.87 -2.01
N ALA A 498 -10.27 27.65 -1.30
CA ALA A 498 -11.47 28.43 -1.58
C ALA A 498 -11.04 29.90 -1.49
N VAL A 499 -11.09 30.59 -2.63
CA VAL A 499 -10.67 31.99 -2.71
C VAL A 499 -11.75 32.80 -2.03
N GLY A 500 -11.53 33.14 -0.76
CA GLY A 500 -12.35 34.13 -0.07
C GLY A 500 -12.13 35.53 -0.64
N GLU A 501 -13.03 36.45 -0.31
CA GLU A 501 -13.02 37.85 -0.77
C GLU A 501 -11.69 38.57 -0.44
N GLU A 502 -10.92 38.06 0.52
CA GLU A 502 -9.61 38.56 0.97
C GLU A 502 -8.44 38.34 -0.01
N SER A 503 -8.64 37.63 -1.13
CA SER A 503 -7.60 37.50 -2.15
C SER A 503 -7.44 38.82 -2.95
N ALA A 504 -6.67 39.74 -2.39
CA ALA A 504 -6.39 41.06 -2.97
C ALA A 504 -5.85 41.06 -4.41
N ARG A 505 -5.50 39.90 -4.99
CA ARG A 505 -5.03 39.78 -6.39
C ARG A 505 -6.12 39.47 -7.41
N GLY A 506 -7.23 38.84 -7.03
CA GLY A 506 -8.40 38.72 -7.92
C GLY A 506 -9.07 40.07 -8.17
N LEU A 507 -8.99 40.96 -7.18
CA LEU A 507 -9.43 42.37 -7.25
C LEU A 507 -8.40 43.31 -7.89
N ALA A 508 -7.14 42.89 -8.06
CA ALA A 508 -6.10 43.77 -8.62
C ALA A 508 -6.26 44.03 -10.13
N GLY A 509 -7.02 43.18 -10.83
CA GLY A 509 -7.44 43.39 -12.23
C GLY A 509 -8.90 43.86 -12.37
N ALA A 510 -9.65 43.93 -11.28
CA ALA A 510 -10.94 44.58 -11.30
C ALA A 510 -10.69 46.09 -11.42
N ALA A 511 -11.32 46.74 -12.40
CA ALA A 511 -11.45 48.19 -12.37
C ALA A 511 -11.89 48.60 -10.96
N ASN A 512 -11.43 49.73 -10.44
CA ASN A 512 -11.84 50.25 -9.14
C ASN A 512 -13.36 50.52 -9.15
N VAL A 513 -14.17 49.47 -8.98
CA VAL A 513 -15.59 49.60 -8.75
C VAL A 513 -15.70 49.89 -7.27
N VAL A 514 -15.93 51.16 -6.95
CA VAL A 514 -16.37 51.56 -5.61
C VAL A 514 -17.82 51.10 -5.49
N LEU A 515 -18.02 49.79 -5.28
CA LEU A 515 -19.31 49.26 -4.87
C LEU A 515 -19.59 49.77 -3.45
N GLN A 516 -20.83 50.19 -3.20
CA GLN A 516 -21.28 50.42 -1.83
C GLN A 516 -21.13 49.08 -1.07
N PRO A 517 -20.47 49.06 0.10
CA PRO A 517 -20.31 47.82 0.84
C PRO A 517 -21.68 47.23 1.19
N ALA A 518 -21.86 45.94 0.92
CA ALA A 518 -23.08 45.21 1.25
C ALA A 518 -23.40 45.38 2.74
N LYS A 519 -24.70 45.57 3.06
CA LYS A 519 -25.12 45.78 4.44
C LYS A 519 -25.07 44.44 5.17
N LEU A 520 -24.06 44.27 6.01
CA LEU A 520 -23.83 43.04 6.77
C LEU A 520 -24.68 43.01 8.06
N VAL A 521 -25.48 41.95 8.19
CA VAL A 521 -26.27 41.61 9.38
C VAL A 521 -25.53 40.48 10.12
N ALA A 522 -24.78 40.85 11.16
CA ALA A 522 -23.99 39.91 11.96
C ALA A 522 -23.85 40.39 13.43
N PRO A 523 -23.68 39.46 14.40
CA PRO A 523 -23.85 38.01 14.25
C PRO A 523 -25.34 37.64 14.30
N LEU A 524 -25.75 36.71 13.44
CA LEU A 524 -27.12 36.18 13.44
C LEU A 524 -27.48 35.60 14.82
N GLY A 525 -28.71 35.85 15.27
CA GLY A 525 -29.20 35.49 16.59
C GLY A 525 -28.93 36.54 17.68
N ARG A 526 -28.21 37.62 17.39
CA ARG A 526 -28.07 38.80 18.29
C ARG A 526 -28.64 40.08 17.71
N VAL A 527 -28.79 40.16 16.39
CA VAL A 527 -29.39 41.29 15.67
C VAL A 527 -30.64 40.81 14.91
N PRO A 528 -31.70 41.63 14.83
CA PRO A 528 -32.85 41.33 13.97
C PRO A 528 -32.40 41.21 12.51
N ALA A 529 -32.78 40.11 11.87
CA ALA A 529 -32.52 39.86 10.46
C ALA A 529 -33.87 39.78 9.74
N GLU A 530 -34.28 40.89 9.12
CA GLU A 530 -35.54 41.01 8.38
C GLU A 530 -35.23 41.37 6.93
N PHE A 531 -35.79 40.59 6.00
CA PHE A 531 -35.67 40.81 4.56
C PHE A 531 -37.04 40.75 3.93
N ARG A 532 -37.20 41.47 2.81
CA ARG A 532 -38.42 41.51 2.03
C ARG A 532 -38.31 40.52 0.88
N ARG A 533 -39.48 40.07 0.40
CA ARG A 533 -39.56 39.36 -0.87
C ARG A 533 -38.95 40.27 -1.94
N SER A 534 -38.07 39.72 -2.78
CA SER A 534 -37.24 40.39 -3.81
C SER A 534 -35.84 40.82 -3.39
N ASP A 535 -35.48 40.75 -2.10
CA ASP A 535 -34.12 41.08 -1.67
C ASP A 535 -33.12 40.01 -2.14
N THR A 536 -31.94 40.45 -2.58
CA THR A 536 -30.80 39.56 -2.86
C THR A 536 -29.91 39.54 -1.62
N VAL A 537 -29.83 38.38 -0.97
CA VAL A 537 -29.08 38.23 0.28
C VAL A 537 -27.99 37.18 0.08
N ARG A 538 -26.75 37.56 0.35
CA ARG A 538 -25.62 36.63 0.43
C ARG A 538 -25.57 36.04 1.84
N VAL A 539 -25.45 34.72 1.91
CA VAL A 539 -25.41 33.98 3.17
C VAL A 539 -23.95 33.67 3.52
N GLU A 540 -23.47 34.21 4.63
CA GLU A 540 -22.12 33.98 5.11
C GLU A 540 -22.10 32.74 6.01
N VAL A 541 -21.36 31.72 5.58
CA VAL A 541 -21.32 30.42 6.23
C VAL A 541 -19.89 30.01 6.59
N VAL A 542 -19.74 29.35 7.72
CA VAL A 542 -18.52 28.61 8.07
C VAL A 542 -18.86 27.12 8.01
N VAL A 543 -18.18 26.38 7.14
CA VAL A 543 -18.29 24.92 7.07
C VAL A 543 -17.19 24.31 7.93
N ARG A 544 -17.56 23.42 8.85
CA ARG A 544 -16.64 22.72 9.75
C ARG A 544 -16.73 21.22 9.55
N THR A 545 -15.58 20.57 9.37
CA THR A 545 -15.47 19.11 9.43
C THR A 545 -15.55 18.66 10.87
N ARG A 546 -16.42 17.68 11.15
CA ARG A 546 -16.72 17.18 12.51
C ARG A 546 -16.07 15.83 12.84
N LYS A 547 -15.60 15.10 11.82
CA LYS A 547 -15.09 13.73 11.93
C LYS A 547 -13.74 13.59 11.23
#